data_AF-A0A9E8C5C1-F1
#
_entry.id   AF-A0A9E8C5C1-F1
#
_cell.length_a   1.000
_cell.length_b   1.000
_cell.length_c   1.000
_cell.angle_alpha   90.00
_cell.angle_beta   90.00
_cell.angle_gamma   90.00
#
_symmetry.space_group_name_H-M   'P 1'
#
loop_
_entity.id
_entity.type
_entity.pdbx_description
1 polymer ?
#
loop_
_entity_poly.entity_id
_entity_poly.type
_entity_poly.pdbx_seq_one_letter_code
_entity_poly.pdbx_strand_id
1 'polypeptide(L)'
;MHAIRPMDPNFPIQRQVELDASPVVLVNLLLLDKADEEAFLRVWQDDANFMKRQPGFISTQLHRAIGDSPAYLNYAVWESNAHFRAAFMHPEFRAKLSDYPSSAVASPHLFGAALPDFHAFAPRVLHGIGARLLLLMALVHAGAALYHHFIRRDGLLQRMWFGK
;
A
#
# COMPACT_ATOMS: atom_id res chain seq x y z
N MET A 1 6.44 -26.17 6.75
CA MET A 1 7.18 -24.92 6.50
C MET A 1 8.52 -25.10 7.18
N HIS A 2 9.48 -25.63 6.43
CA HIS A 2 10.76 -26.04 6.97
C HIS A 2 11.77 -24.89 7.07
N ALA A 3 11.52 -23.74 6.43
CA ALA A 3 12.44 -22.60 6.48
C ALA A 3 11.72 -21.25 6.60
N ILE A 4 11.72 -20.65 7.79
CA ILE A 4 11.51 -19.20 7.96
C ILE A 4 12.85 -18.54 7.64
N ARG A 5 12.89 -17.70 6.61
CA ARG A 5 14.05 -16.86 6.31
C ARG A 5 13.71 -15.41 6.67
N PRO A 6 14.42 -14.76 7.60
CA PRO A 6 14.15 -13.36 7.91
C PRO A 6 14.19 -12.49 6.65
N MET A 7 13.18 -11.63 6.46
CA MET A 7 13.21 -10.62 5.39
C MET A 7 14.36 -9.62 5.61
N ASP A 8 14.57 -9.23 6.87
CA ASP A 8 15.74 -8.49 7.34
C ASP A 8 16.54 -9.40 8.29
N PRO A 9 17.74 -9.87 7.89
CA PRO A 9 18.60 -10.70 8.73
C PRO A 9 19.00 -10.05 10.06
N ASN A 10 19.07 -8.72 10.13
CA ASN A 10 19.45 -7.99 11.35
C ASN A 10 18.27 -7.78 12.31
N PHE A 11 17.04 -7.97 11.82
CA PHE A 11 15.82 -7.74 12.59
C PHE A 11 14.79 -8.84 12.30
N PRO A 12 15.00 -10.06 12.79
CA PRO A 12 14.14 -11.21 12.49
C PRO A 12 12.78 -11.12 13.19
N ILE A 13 11.79 -11.88 12.68
CA ILE A 13 10.41 -11.84 13.16
C ILE A 13 10.28 -12.12 14.67
N GLN A 14 11.14 -12.97 15.23
CA GLN A 14 11.17 -13.30 16.65
C GLN A 14 11.45 -12.07 17.52
N ARG A 15 12.33 -11.17 17.06
CA ARG A 15 12.60 -9.90 17.75
C ARG A 15 11.46 -8.90 17.56
N GLN A 16 10.86 -8.88 16.37
CA GLN A 16 9.78 -7.96 16.04
C GLN A 16 8.52 -8.22 16.85
N VAL A 17 8.14 -9.49 17.05
CA VAL A 17 6.93 -9.83 17.81
C VAL A 17 7.01 -9.39 19.26
N GLU A 18 8.18 -9.17 19.83
CA GLU A 18 8.37 -8.71 21.22
C GLU A 18 8.06 -7.22 21.42
N LEU A 19 8.04 -6.43 20.34
CA LEU A 19 7.83 -4.99 20.40
C LEU A 19 6.38 -4.61 20.68
N ASP A 20 6.17 -3.43 21.24
CA ASP A 20 4.85 -2.81 21.33
C ASP A 20 4.62 -1.87 20.15
N ALA A 21 3.65 -2.22 19.30
CA ALA A 21 3.24 -1.43 18.15
C ALA A 21 1.75 -1.64 17.84
N SER A 22 1.08 -0.58 17.39
CA SER A 22 -0.34 -0.59 17.02
C SER A 22 -0.65 0.53 16.01
N PRO A 23 -1.31 0.24 14.88
CA PRO A 23 -1.55 -1.09 14.32
C PRO A 23 -0.26 -1.73 13.77
N VAL A 24 -0.32 -3.00 13.39
CA VAL A 24 0.76 -3.67 12.64
C VAL A 24 0.27 -4.32 11.36
N VAL A 25 1.18 -4.37 10.39
CA VAL A 25 0.98 -5.01 9.10
C VAL A 25 2.04 -6.09 8.93
N LEU A 26 1.62 -7.34 8.82
CA LEU A 26 2.48 -8.42 8.39
C LEU A 26 2.58 -8.42 6.87
N VAL A 27 3.81 -8.34 6.35
CA VAL A 27 4.13 -8.69 4.97
C VAL A 27 4.96 -9.96 5.00
N ASN A 28 4.53 -10.97 4.26
CA ASN A 28 5.23 -12.24 4.16
C ASN A 28 5.40 -12.65 2.71
N LEU A 29 6.66 -12.67 2.26
CA LEU A 29 7.03 -13.19 0.94
C LEU A 29 7.23 -14.71 1.04
N LEU A 30 6.48 -15.44 0.23
CA LEU A 30 6.45 -16.90 0.18
C LEU A 30 7.01 -17.36 -1.17
N LEU A 31 8.06 -18.16 -1.12
CA LEU A 31 8.68 -18.80 -2.28
C LEU A 31 8.50 -20.31 -2.16
N LEU A 32 8.23 -20.99 -3.26
CA LEU A 32 8.04 -22.44 -3.31
C LEU A 32 8.36 -22.97 -4.70
N ASP A 33 8.45 -24.28 -4.83
CA ASP A 33 8.54 -24.94 -6.14
C ASP A 33 7.17 -24.96 -6.81
N LYS A 34 7.13 -24.80 -8.14
CA LYS A 34 5.86 -24.74 -8.91
C LYS A 34 5.00 -26.00 -8.73
N ALA A 35 5.62 -27.16 -8.54
CA ALA A 35 4.91 -28.42 -8.32
C ALA A 35 4.11 -28.44 -7.00
N ASP A 36 4.48 -27.60 -6.03
CA ASP A 36 3.88 -27.58 -4.70
C ASP A 36 2.77 -26.51 -4.55
N GLU A 37 2.48 -25.74 -5.62
CA GLU A 37 1.59 -24.57 -5.59
C GLU A 37 0.16 -24.91 -5.11
N GLU A 38 -0.43 -25.98 -5.62
CA GLU A 38 -1.77 -26.40 -5.20
C GLU A 38 -1.81 -26.84 -3.72
N ALA A 39 -0.78 -27.56 -3.26
CA ALA A 39 -0.67 -27.99 -1.88
C ALA A 39 -0.49 -26.79 -0.94
N PHE A 40 0.37 -25.85 -1.32
CA PHE A 40 0.57 -24.58 -0.61
C PHE A 40 -0.75 -23.81 -0.46
N LEU A 41 -1.51 -23.64 -1.54
CA LEU A 41 -2.77 -22.88 -1.50
C LEU A 41 -3.82 -23.49 -0.56
N ARG A 42 -3.92 -24.83 -0.52
CA ARG A 42 -4.83 -25.51 0.42
C ARG A 42 -4.45 -25.25 1.88
N VAL A 43 -3.18 -25.48 2.21
CA VAL A 43 -2.68 -25.31 3.59
C VAL A 43 -2.77 -23.83 4.01
N TRP A 44 -2.39 -22.91 3.11
CA TRP A 44 -2.49 -21.48 3.37
C TRP A 44 -3.94 -21.05 3.62
N GLN A 45 -4.91 -21.61 2.90
CA GLN A 45 -6.32 -21.30 3.10
C GLN A 45 -6.81 -21.71 4.49
N ASP A 46 -6.39 -22.88 4.98
CA ASP A 46 -6.72 -23.37 6.32
C ASP A 46 -6.08 -22.53 7.42
N ASP A 47 -4.84 -22.10 7.21
CA ASP A 47 -4.14 -21.16 8.08
C ASP A 47 -4.81 -19.80 8.14
N ALA A 48 -5.16 -19.24 6.98
CA ALA A 48 -5.87 -17.98 6.90
C ALA A 48 -7.22 -18.05 7.62
N ASN A 49 -7.94 -19.17 7.49
CA ASN A 49 -9.19 -19.40 8.21
C ASN A 49 -8.99 -19.44 9.72
N PHE A 50 -7.90 -20.04 10.20
CA PHE A 50 -7.53 -20.00 11.62
C PHE A 50 -7.21 -18.57 12.09
N MET A 51 -6.35 -17.86 11.36
CA MET A 51 -5.90 -16.50 11.71
C MET A 51 -7.05 -15.51 11.75
N LYS A 52 -8.01 -15.63 10.81
CA LYS A 52 -9.22 -14.80 10.75
C LYS A 52 -10.11 -14.87 12.00
N ARG A 53 -10.00 -15.94 12.79
CA ARG A 53 -10.79 -16.11 14.03
C ARG A 53 -10.09 -15.55 15.27
N GLN A 54 -8.84 -15.13 15.14
CA GLN A 54 -8.06 -14.65 16.28
C GLN A 54 -8.48 -13.22 16.66
N PRO A 55 -8.45 -12.87 17.96
CA PRO A 55 -8.70 -11.50 18.39
C PRO A 55 -7.76 -10.51 17.72
N GLY A 56 -8.29 -9.34 17.33
CA GLY A 56 -7.54 -8.26 16.71
C GLY A 56 -7.10 -8.50 15.25
N PHE A 57 -7.54 -9.59 14.62
CA PHE A 57 -7.38 -9.76 13.17
C PHE A 57 -8.28 -8.76 12.41
N ILE A 58 -7.72 -8.05 11.43
CA ILE A 58 -8.49 -7.11 10.60
C ILE A 58 -8.69 -7.67 9.19
N SER A 59 -7.61 -8.02 8.48
CA SER A 59 -7.71 -8.53 7.10
C SER A 59 -6.46 -9.31 6.69
N THR A 60 -6.59 -10.12 5.64
CA THR A 60 -5.47 -10.78 4.96
C THR A 60 -5.74 -10.85 3.47
N GLN A 61 -4.72 -10.62 2.65
CA GLN A 61 -4.77 -10.72 1.20
C GLN A 61 -3.56 -11.52 0.72
N LEU A 62 -3.82 -12.56 -0.06
CA LEU A 62 -2.78 -13.34 -0.71
C LEU A 62 -2.70 -12.93 -2.17
N HIS A 63 -1.54 -12.44 -2.58
CA HIS A 63 -1.25 -12.06 -3.95
C HIS A 63 -0.32 -13.10 -4.56
N ARG A 64 -0.67 -13.61 -5.73
CA ARG A 64 0.24 -14.40 -6.56
C ARG A 64 1.11 -13.46 -7.40
N ALA A 65 2.38 -13.80 -7.57
CA ALA A 65 3.25 -13.12 -8.50
C ALA A 65 2.74 -13.27 -9.95
N ILE A 66 3.06 -12.27 -10.78
CA ILE A 66 2.75 -12.28 -12.21
C ILE A 66 3.62 -13.30 -12.95
N GLY A 67 3.12 -13.81 -14.08
CA GLY A 67 3.82 -14.78 -14.92
C GLY A 67 3.95 -16.17 -14.28
N ASP A 68 5.02 -16.88 -14.65
CA ASP A 68 5.26 -18.27 -14.24
C ASP A 68 5.86 -18.45 -12.84
N SER A 69 6.14 -17.35 -12.13
CA SER A 69 6.73 -17.40 -10.79
C SER A 69 5.70 -17.91 -9.77
N PRO A 70 5.95 -19.04 -9.07
CA PRO A 70 5.08 -19.55 -8.00
C PRO A 70 5.31 -18.79 -6.68
N ALA A 71 5.60 -17.48 -6.75
CA ALA A 71 5.86 -16.66 -5.58
C ALA A 71 4.57 -15.99 -5.11
N TYR A 72 4.44 -15.81 -3.80
CA TYR A 72 3.26 -15.20 -3.19
C TYR A 72 3.64 -14.13 -2.18
N LEU A 73 2.81 -13.10 -2.08
CA LEU A 73 2.87 -12.10 -1.03
C LEU A 73 1.60 -12.19 -0.21
N ASN A 74 1.75 -12.50 1.08
CA ASN A 74 0.67 -12.35 2.03
C ASN A 74 0.81 -11.01 2.76
N TYR A 75 -0.25 -10.21 2.73
CA TYR A 75 -0.39 -8.96 3.45
C TYR A 75 -1.51 -9.11 4.48
N ALA A 76 -1.22 -9.00 5.76
CA ALA A 76 -2.22 -9.13 6.82
C ALA A 76 -2.16 -7.95 7.81
N VAL A 77 -3.32 -7.40 8.15
CA VAL A 77 -3.45 -6.26 9.06
C VAL A 77 -4.01 -6.74 10.38
N TRP A 78 -3.39 -6.28 11.47
CA TRP A 78 -3.78 -6.57 12.84
C TRP A 78 -3.92 -5.29 13.64
N GLU A 79 -4.85 -5.29 14.60
CA GLU A 79 -5.06 -4.17 15.52
C GLU A 79 -3.82 -3.84 16.33
N SER A 80 -3.00 -4.84 16.71
CA SER A 80 -1.76 -4.60 17.43
C SER A 80 -0.77 -5.77 17.29
N ASN A 81 0.49 -5.51 17.60
CA ASN A 81 1.52 -6.55 17.64
C ASN A 81 1.25 -7.59 18.73
N ALA A 82 0.60 -7.20 19.85
CA ALA A 82 0.23 -8.12 20.90
C ALA A 82 -0.79 -9.17 20.40
N HIS A 83 -1.78 -8.75 19.62
CA HIS A 83 -2.74 -9.65 18.99
C HIS A 83 -2.06 -10.58 17.98
N PHE A 84 -1.22 -10.03 17.11
CA PHE A 84 -0.45 -10.83 16.15
C PHE A 84 0.46 -11.85 16.86
N ARG A 85 1.23 -11.44 17.87
CA ARG A 85 2.10 -12.31 18.67
C ARG A 85 1.31 -13.47 19.30
N ALA A 86 0.15 -13.19 19.89
CA ALA A 86 -0.69 -14.22 20.50
C ALA A 86 -1.15 -15.27 19.47
N ALA A 87 -1.60 -14.82 18.30
CA ALA A 87 -2.00 -15.69 17.19
C ALA A 87 -0.83 -16.50 16.62
N PHE A 88 0.30 -15.84 16.35
CA PHE A 88 1.49 -16.43 15.74
C PHE A 88 2.18 -17.46 16.66
N MET A 89 2.08 -17.28 17.97
CA MET A 89 2.63 -18.22 18.96
C MET A 89 1.63 -19.30 19.37
N HIS A 90 0.40 -19.27 18.86
CA HIS A 90 -0.66 -20.21 19.24
C HIS A 90 -0.28 -21.65 18.88
N PRO A 91 -0.45 -22.64 19.78
CA PRO A 91 -0.06 -24.03 19.52
C PRO A 91 -0.71 -24.63 18.27
N GLU A 92 -2.00 -24.36 18.04
CA GLU A 92 -2.71 -24.82 16.84
C GLU A 92 -2.11 -24.25 15.55
N PHE A 93 -1.68 -22.98 15.56
CA PHE A 93 -1.00 -22.38 14.42
C PHE A 93 0.37 -23.03 14.19
N ARG A 94 1.14 -23.24 15.26
CA ARG A 94 2.46 -23.87 15.18
C ARG A 94 2.39 -25.31 14.67
N ALA A 95 1.33 -26.04 15.01
CA ALA A 95 1.08 -27.39 14.50
C ALA A 95 0.82 -27.38 12.99
N LYS A 96 0.04 -26.43 12.48
CA LYS A 96 -0.26 -26.29 11.04
C LYS A 96 0.97 -25.98 10.20
N LEU A 97 2.02 -25.39 10.80
CA LEU A 97 3.25 -25.10 10.07
C LEU A 97 3.88 -26.36 9.46
N SER A 98 3.72 -27.57 10.01
CA SER A 98 4.26 -28.78 9.39
C SER A 98 3.56 -29.19 8.10
N ASP A 99 2.35 -28.69 7.86
CA ASP A 99 1.51 -29.12 6.73
C ASP A 99 1.94 -28.46 5.41
N TYR A 100 2.67 -27.33 5.49
CA TYR A 100 3.19 -26.69 4.28
C TYR A 100 4.25 -27.55 3.58
N PRO A 101 4.26 -27.54 2.24
CA PRO A 101 5.28 -28.20 1.43
C PRO A 101 6.71 -27.84 1.88
N SER A 102 7.63 -28.79 1.73
CA SER A 102 9.02 -28.60 2.16
C SER A 102 9.76 -27.50 1.37
N SER A 103 9.36 -27.26 0.11
CA SER A 103 9.89 -26.18 -0.72
C SER A 103 9.44 -24.79 -0.26
N ALA A 104 8.38 -24.69 0.57
CA ALA A 104 7.83 -23.42 1.00
C ALA A 104 8.76 -22.70 2.00
N VAL A 105 9.30 -21.57 1.56
CA VAL A 105 10.11 -20.64 2.34
C VAL A 105 9.33 -19.36 2.52
N ALA A 106 9.11 -18.95 3.77
CA ALA A 106 8.43 -17.70 4.10
C ALA A 106 9.41 -16.70 4.69
N SER A 107 9.22 -15.44 4.32
CA SER A 107 10.01 -14.30 4.77
C SER A 107 9.10 -13.24 5.40
N PRO A 108 8.62 -13.45 6.64
CA PRO A 108 7.73 -12.54 7.32
C PRO A 108 8.46 -11.32 7.89
N HIS A 109 7.78 -10.17 7.90
CA HIS A 109 8.20 -8.94 8.55
C HIS A 109 6.97 -8.10 8.92
N LEU A 110 7.04 -7.43 10.07
CA LEU A 110 6.02 -6.54 10.60
C LEU A 110 6.39 -5.09 10.32
N PHE A 111 5.43 -4.34 9.82
CA PHE A 111 5.52 -2.91 9.57
C PHE A 111 4.49 -2.17 10.42
N GLY A 112 4.75 -0.89 10.70
CA GLY A 112 3.76 0.01 11.30
C GLY A 112 2.67 0.41 10.31
N ALA A 113 1.78 1.30 10.75
CA ALA A 113 0.78 1.91 9.88
C ALA A 113 1.39 2.56 8.63
N ALA A 114 0.58 2.69 7.58
CA ALA A 114 0.96 3.49 6.41
C ALA A 114 1.34 4.90 6.84
N LEU A 115 2.38 5.45 6.21
CA LEU A 115 2.75 6.85 6.40
C LEU A 115 1.62 7.77 5.93
N PRO A 116 1.52 9.01 6.45
CA PRO A 116 0.52 9.96 6.03
C PRO A 116 0.49 10.15 4.51
N ASP A 117 -0.68 10.49 3.97
CA ASP A 117 -0.81 10.83 2.56
C ASP A 117 0.05 12.07 2.24
N PHE A 118 1.15 11.83 1.52
CA PHE A 118 2.06 12.87 1.05
C PHE A 118 1.41 13.77 -0.01
N HIS A 119 0.17 13.51 -0.44
CA HIS A 119 -0.63 14.41 -1.26
C HIS A 119 -1.44 15.44 -0.48
N ALA A 120 -1.62 15.25 0.82
CA ALA A 120 -2.39 16.15 1.67
C ALA A 120 -1.60 17.39 2.17
N PHE A 121 -0.40 17.66 1.64
CA PHE A 121 0.41 18.80 2.10
C PHE A 121 -0.17 20.17 1.69
N ALA A 122 -0.16 21.11 2.64
CA ALA A 122 -0.69 22.46 2.47
C ALA A 122 -0.13 23.22 1.24
N PRO A 123 1.19 23.16 0.90
CA PRO A 123 1.69 23.80 -0.32
C PRO A 123 1.03 23.31 -1.61
N ARG A 124 0.67 22.01 -1.69
CA ARG A 124 -0.01 21.44 -2.87
C ARG A 124 -1.44 21.96 -3.00
N VAL A 125 -2.15 22.09 -1.88
CA VAL A 125 -3.49 22.71 -1.84
C VAL A 125 -3.42 24.19 -2.25
N LEU A 126 -2.50 24.95 -1.67
CA LEU A 126 -2.29 26.36 -2.00
C LEU A 126 -1.92 26.55 -3.48
N HIS A 127 -1.04 25.70 -4.01
CA HIS A 127 -0.70 25.72 -5.43
C HIS A 127 -1.91 25.42 -6.33
N GLY A 128 -2.75 24.43 -5.97
CA GLY A 128 -3.97 24.12 -6.70
C GLY A 128 -4.98 25.27 -6.72
N ILE A 129 -5.13 25.99 -5.60
CA ILE A 129 -5.96 27.20 -5.52
C ILE A 129 -5.35 28.32 -6.39
N GLY A 130 -4.05 28.58 -6.25
CA GLY A 130 -3.34 29.59 -7.02
C GLY A 130 -3.46 29.37 -8.53
N ALA A 131 -3.27 28.13 -9.01
CA ALA A 131 -3.41 27.78 -10.42
C ALA A 131 -4.84 28.05 -10.95
N ARG A 132 -5.87 27.71 -10.17
CA ARG A 132 -7.27 27.98 -10.54
C ARG A 132 -7.58 29.48 -10.60
N LEU A 133 -7.05 30.26 -9.67
CA LEU A 133 -7.20 31.72 -9.67
C LEU A 133 -6.49 32.35 -10.88
N LEU A 134 -5.30 31.89 -11.23
CA LEU A 134 -4.58 32.35 -12.42
C LEU A 134 -5.32 31.99 -13.72
N LEU A 135 -5.90 30.79 -13.81
CA LEU A 135 -6.73 30.38 -14.96
C LEU A 135 -7.98 31.25 -15.08
N LEU A 136 -8.70 31.50 -13.97
CA LEU A 136 -9.86 32.39 -13.96
C LEU A 136 -9.48 33.81 -14.38
N MET A 137 -8.37 34.33 -13.84
CA MET A 137 -7.84 35.63 -14.21
C MET A 137 -7.54 35.69 -15.71
N ALA A 138 -6.85 34.70 -16.27
CA ALA A 138 -6.54 34.64 -17.70
C ALA A 138 -7.81 34.61 -18.57
N LEU A 139 -8.84 33.85 -18.17
CA LEU A 139 -10.13 33.81 -18.86
C LEU A 139 -10.86 35.16 -18.81
N VAL A 140 -10.86 35.84 -17.67
CA VAL A 140 -11.43 37.19 -17.53
C VAL A 140 -10.69 38.19 -18.43
N HIS A 141 -9.35 38.12 -18.46
CA HIS A 141 -8.54 38.99 -19.32
C HIS A 141 -8.83 38.74 -20.81
N ALA A 142 -8.87 37.47 -21.23
CA ALA A 142 -9.21 37.11 -22.60
C ALA A 142 -10.63 37.55 -22.96
N GLY A 143 -11.61 37.34 -22.07
CA GLY A 143 -12.99 37.80 -22.25
C GLY A 143 -13.10 39.31 -22.41
N ALA A 144 -12.39 40.08 -21.59
CA ALA A 144 -12.34 41.53 -21.71
C ALA A 144 -11.73 41.98 -23.05
N ALA A 145 -10.62 41.36 -23.46
CA ALA A 145 -10.00 41.63 -24.76
C ALA A 145 -10.98 41.37 -25.93
N LEU A 146 -11.71 40.27 -25.89
CA LEU A 146 -12.73 39.93 -26.89
C LEU A 146 -13.92 40.92 -26.87
N TYR A 147 -14.37 41.34 -25.68
CA TYR A 147 -15.43 42.34 -25.53
C TYR A 147 -15.05 43.68 -26.18
N HIS A 148 -13.85 44.18 -25.89
CA HIS A 148 -13.35 45.40 -26.50
C HIS A 148 -13.23 45.28 -28.03
N HIS A 149 -12.76 44.13 -28.52
CA HIS A 149 -12.60 43.89 -29.95
C HIS A 149 -13.93 43.82 -30.71
N PHE A 150 -14.87 42.99 -30.25
CA PHE A 150 -16.09 42.70 -31.03
C PHE A 150 -17.28 43.62 -30.72
N ILE A 151 -17.43 44.03 -29.45
CA ILE A 151 -18.59 44.81 -28.99
C ILE A 151 -18.25 46.29 -28.99
N ARG A 152 -17.20 46.71 -28.25
CA ARG A 152 -16.86 48.13 -28.11
C ARG A 152 -16.19 48.70 -29.37
N ARG A 153 -15.45 47.87 -30.10
CA ARG A 153 -14.72 48.21 -31.33
C ARG A 153 -13.86 49.47 -31.20
N ASP A 154 -13.24 49.66 -30.04
CA ASP A 154 -12.48 50.86 -29.68
C ASP A 154 -11.01 50.83 -30.11
N GLY A 155 -10.61 49.78 -30.83
CA GLY A 155 -9.24 49.59 -31.32
C GLY A 155 -8.22 49.26 -30.23
N LEU A 156 -8.65 48.87 -29.02
CA LEU A 156 -7.75 48.58 -27.88
C LEU A 156 -6.58 47.65 -28.26
N LEU A 157 -6.87 46.53 -28.94
CA LEU A 157 -5.85 45.55 -29.33
C LEU A 157 -4.82 46.09 -30.33
N GLN A 158 -5.22 47.00 -31.23
CA GLN A 158 -4.30 47.65 -32.17
C GLN A 158 -3.32 48.59 -31.45
N ARG A 159 -3.71 49.13 -30.28
CA ARG A 159 -2.89 50.02 -29.45
C ARG A 159 -1.93 49.28 -28.51
N MET A 160 -2.17 48.00 -28.24
CA MET A 160 -1.33 47.16 -27.37
C MET A 160 -0.21 46.44 -28.12
N TRP A 161 -0.30 46.32 -29.45
CA TRP A 161 0.74 45.71 -30.27
C TRP A 161 1.97 46.63 -30.35
N PHE A 162 3.19 46.07 -30.36
CA PHE A 162 4.43 46.85 -30.43
C PHE A 162 4.35 47.84 -31.61
N GLY A 163 4.39 49.12 -31.25
CA GLY A 163 3.73 50.18 -32.01
C GLY A 163 4.31 50.51 -33.37
N LYS A 164 3.53 51.30 -34.10
CA LYS A 164 4.04 52.56 -34.63
C LYS A 164 3.54 53.68 -33.73
#